data_AF-A0A6L7ZWR8-F1
#
_entry.id   AF-A0A6L7ZWR8-F1
#
_cell.length_a   1.000
_cell.length_b   1.000
_cell.length_c   1.000
_cell.angle_alpha   90.00
_cell.angle_beta   90.00
_cell.angle_gamma   90.00
#
_symmetry.space_group_name_H-M   'P 1'
#
loop_
_entity.id
_entity.type
_entity.pdbx_description
1 polymer ?
#
loop_
_entity_poly.entity_id
_entity_poly.type
_entity_poly.pdbx_seq_one_letter_code
_entity_poly.pdbx_strand_id
1 'polypeptide(L)' 'MKTTIDIPDRELEDAVRFTKARTKREAVVGAIADFNRRMRMAELAGYAGTC' A
#
# COMPACT_ATOMS: atom_id res chain seq x y z
N MET A 1 5.35 7.49 -12.47
CA MET A 1 4.68 7.43 -13.79
C MET A 1 3.18 7.63 -13.61
N LYS A 2 2.45 7.92 -14.69
CA LYS A 2 0.97 7.93 -14.68
C LYS A 2 0.49 6.60 -15.28
N THR A 3 -0.44 5.95 -14.58
CA THR A 3 -1.01 4.66 -14.98
C THR A 3 -2.52 4.73 -14.77
N THR A 4 -3.29 4.10 -15.65
CA THR A 4 -4.73 3.90 -15.51
C THR A 4 -4.96 2.44 -15.16
N ILE A 5 -5.62 2.18 -14.04
CA ILE A 5 -5.97 0.84 -13.57
C ILE A 5 -7.42 0.86 -13.10
N ASP A 6 -8.14 -0.22 -13.37
CA ASP A 6 -9.49 -0.41 -12.83
C ASP A 6 -9.38 -1.03 -11.44
N ILE A 7 -9.94 -0.33 -10.45
CA ILE A 7 -9.98 -0.76 -9.05
C ILE A 7 -11.45 -0.93 -8.72
N PRO A 8 -11.88 -2.08 -8.16
CA PRO A 8 -13.27 -2.22 -7.77
C PRO A 8 -13.62 -1.26 -6.63
N ASP A 9 -14.86 -0.75 -6.66
CA ASP A 9 -15.25 0.43 -5.86
C ASP A 9 -15.14 0.18 -4.36
N ARG A 10 -15.44 -1.04 -3.91
CA ARG A 10 -15.42 -1.41 -2.49
C ARG A 10 -14.00 -1.34 -1.92
N GLU A 11 -13.03 -1.83 -2.69
CA GLU A 11 -11.61 -1.84 -2.36
C GLU A 11 -11.05 -0.42 -2.34
N LEU A 12 -11.51 0.44 -3.26
CA LEU A 12 -11.12 1.84 -3.28
C LEU A 12 -11.71 2.62 -2.09
N GLU A 13 -12.97 2.34 -1.72
CA GLU A 13 -13.61 2.91 -0.53
C GLU A 13 -12.87 2.52 0.76
N ASP A 14 -12.53 1.25 0.89
CA ASP A 14 -11.73 0.75 2.02
C ASP A 14 -10.35 1.39 2.06
N ALA A 15 -9.68 1.52 0.91
CA ALA A 15 -8.41 2.22 0.82
C ALA A 15 -8.52 3.67 1.30
N VAL A 16 -9.56 4.41 0.88
CA VAL A 16 -9.81 5.78 1.35
C VAL A 16 -10.08 5.81 2.85
N ARG A 17 -10.92 4.90 3.36
CA ARG A 17 -11.28 4.80 4.78
C ARG A 17 -10.06 4.52 5.66
N PHE A 18 -9.23 3.56 5.30
CA PHE A 18 -8.08 3.15 6.12
C PHE A 18 -6.91 4.13 6.04
N THR A 19 -6.69 4.74 4.87
CA THR A 19 -5.63 5.74 4.70
C THR A 19 -6.04 7.14 5.15
N LYS A 20 -7.34 7.39 5.39
CA LYS A 20 -7.93 8.71 5.66
C LYS A 20 -7.59 9.74 4.58
N ALA A 21 -7.40 9.28 3.35
CA ALA A 21 -7.00 10.11 2.24
C ALA A 21 -8.12 11.06 1.80
N ARG A 22 -7.74 12.25 1.31
CA ARG A 22 -8.69 13.24 0.75
C ARG A 22 -8.99 12.98 -0.72
N THR A 23 -8.15 12.21 -1.40
CA THR A 23 -8.32 11.89 -2.82
C THR A 23 -8.10 10.40 -3.10
N LYS A 24 -8.74 9.89 -4.17
CA LYS A 24 -8.56 8.51 -4.65
C LYS A 24 -7.09 8.16 -4.88
N ARG A 25 -6.33 9.09 -5.46
CA ARG A 25 -4.89 8.92 -5.70
C ARG A 25 -4.09 8.79 -4.41
N GLU A 26 -4.35 9.68 -3.44
CA GLU A 26 -3.67 9.66 -2.15
C GLU A 26 -3.94 8.35 -1.39
N ALA A 27 -5.17 7.82 -1.47
CA ALA A 27 -5.52 6.53 -0.89
C ALA A 27 -4.68 5.39 -1.47
N VAL A 28 -4.61 5.31 -2.80
CA VAL A 28 -3.86 4.25 -3.49
C VAL A 28 -2.35 4.37 -3.21
N VAL A 29 -1.80 5.59 -3.26
CA VAL A 29 -0.38 5.81 -2.94
C VAL A 29 -0.06 5.44 -1.49
N GLY A 30 -0.94 5.81 -0.55
CA GLY A 30 -0.81 5.46 0.86
C GLY A 30 -0.83 3.95 1.10
N ALA A 31 -1.78 3.25 0.47
CA ALA A 31 -1.88 1.79 0.55
C ALA A 31 -0.62 1.09 0.02
N ILE A 32 -0.10 1.52 -1.13
CA ILE A 32 1.13 0.97 -1.72
C ILE A 32 2.35 1.24 -0.82
N ALA A 33 2.45 2.45 -0.27
CA ALA A 33 3.56 2.80 0.62
C ALA A 33 3.55 1.96 1.90
N ASP A 34 2.38 1.73 2.50
CA ASP A 34 2.25 0.91 3.71
C ASP A 34 2.55 -0.57 3.42
N PHE A 35 2.05 -1.11 2.31
CA PHE A 35 2.39 -2.46 1.85
C PHE A 35 3.90 -2.64 1.68
N ASN A 36 4.56 -1.72 0.96
CA ASN A 36 6.00 -1.78 0.76
C ASN A 36 6.79 -1.68 2.08
N ARG A 37 6.31 -0.88 3.04
CA ARG A 37 6.94 -0.81 4.38
C ARG A 37 6.90 -2.18 5.06
N ARG A 38 5.74 -2.85 5.04
CA ARG A 38 5.58 -4.19 5.64
C ARG A 38 6.45 -5.23 4.94
N MET A 39 6.48 -5.23 3.61
CA MET A 39 7.29 -6.18 2.84
C MET A 39 8.80 -6.02 3.09
N ARG A 40 9.30 -4.78 3.16
CA ARG A 40 10.71 -4.54 3.51
C ARG A 40 11.06 -5.06 4.91
N MET A 41 10.16 -4.90 5.88
CA MET A 41 10.38 -5.46 7.22
C MET A 41 10.37 -7.00 7.21
N ALA A 42 9.50 -7.61 6.40
CA ALA A 42 9.47 -9.06 6.23
C ALA A 42 10.77 -9.59 5.57
N GLU A 43 11.29 -8.91 4.55
CA GLU A 43 12.58 -9.24 3.94
C GLU A 43 13.72 -9.17 4.95
N LEU A 44 13.78 -8.09 5.76
CA LEU A 44 14.79 -7.94 6.81
C LEU A 44 14.70 -9.04 7.88
N ALA A 45 13.48 -9.44 8.26
CA ALA A 45 13.28 -10.55 9.19
C ALA A 45 13.80 -11.89 8.61
N GLY A 46 13.75 -12.08 7.29
CA GLY A 46 14.35 -13.24 6.61
C GLY A 46 15.87 -13.31 6.74
N TYR A 47 16.54 -12.16 6.92
CA TYR A 47 17.98 -12.09 7.18
C TYR A 47 18.35 -12.19 8.67
N ALA A 48 17.37 -12.06 9.58
CA ALA A 48 17.59 -12.18 11.02
C ALA A 48 17.82 -13.65 11.40
N GLY A 49 19.08 -14.09 11.32
CA GLY A 49 19.51 -15.47 11.57
C GLY A 49 20.40 -16.07 10.49
N THR A 50 20.70 -15.35 9.40
CA THR A 50 21.60 -15.80 8.32
C THR A 50 22.99 -15.15 8.40
N CYS A 51 23.46 -14.76 9.59
CA CYS A 51 24.84 -14.31 9.84
C CYS A 51 25.63 -15.39 10.58
#